data_AF-A0A4P9YS61-F1
#
_entry.id   AF-A0A4P9YS61-F1
#
_cell.length_a   1.000
_cell.length_b   1.000
_cell.length_c   1.000
_cell.angle_alpha   90.00
_cell.angle_beta   90.00
_cell.angle_gamma   90.00
#
_symmetry.space_group_name_H-M   'P 1'
#
loop_
_entity.id
_entity.type
_entity.pdbx_description
1 polymer ?
#
loop_
_entity_poly.entity_id
_entity_poly.type
_entity_poly.pdbx_seq_one_letter_code
_entity_poly.pdbx_strand_id
1 'polypeptide(L)' 'MNKQGEWYYVKPVPNSFVVNVGDMAVIWSHGQYTAAVHRVIHQGSAVRYAVPFFYEPRFDAAVAP' A
#
# COMPACT_ATOMS: atom_id res chain seq x y z
N MET A 1 -2.86 -9.08 0.06
CA MET A 1 -3.73 -10.26 -0.04
C MET A 1 -4.60 -10.09 -1.27
N ASN A 2 -4.76 -11.11 -2.10
CA ASN A 2 -5.62 -11.01 -3.27
C ASN A 2 -7.11 -11.19 -2.91
N LYS A 3 -7.98 -11.13 -3.92
CA LYS A 3 -9.43 -11.31 -3.73
C LYS A 3 -9.80 -12.72 -3.25
N GLN A 4 -8.88 -13.68 -3.37
CA GLN A 4 -9.01 -15.07 -2.93
C GLN A 4 -8.49 -15.30 -1.50
N GLY A 5 -7.99 -14.26 -0.81
CA GLY A 5 -7.44 -14.39 0.54
C GLY A 5 -5.98 -14.87 0.57
N GLU A 6 -5.32 -15.00 -0.58
CA GLU A 6 -3.96 -15.49 -0.69
C GLU A 6 -2.94 -14.36 -0.47
N TRP A 7 -1.83 -14.70 0.18
CA TRP A 7 -0.71 -13.79 0.37
C TRP A 7 0.31 -13.94 -0.76
N TYR A 8 0.74 -12.83 -1.33
CA TYR A 8 1.82 -12.79 -2.31
C TYR A 8 3.05 -12.11 -1.74
N TYR A 9 4.21 -12.69 -2.03
CA TYR A 9 5.49 -12.08 -1.72
C TYR A 9 5.86 -11.04 -2.80
N VAL A 10 6.05 -9.79 -2.38
CA VAL A 10 6.52 -8.72 -3.26
C VAL A 10 8.04 -8.74 -3.28
N LYS A 11 8.63 -9.28 -4.35
CA LYS A 11 10.09 -9.31 -4.54
C LYS A 11 10.60 -7.88 -4.80
N PRO A 12 11.58 -7.38 -4.03
CA PRO A 12 12.20 -6.09 -4.32
C PRO A 12 12.85 -6.08 -5.70
N VAL A 13 12.54 -5.05 -6.49
CA VAL A 13 13.20 -4.77 -7.77
C VAL A 13 14.21 -3.64 -7.54
N PRO A 14 15.49 -3.79 -7.93
CA PRO A 14 16.49 -2.73 -7.76
C PRO A 14 16.04 -1.40 -8.39
N ASN A 15 16.37 -0.28 -7.74
CA ASN A 15 16.04 1.08 -8.20
C ASN A 15 14.55 1.31 -8.48
N SER A 16 13.68 0.71 -7.68
CA SER A 16 12.22 0.85 -7.81
C SER A 16 11.56 1.19 -6.49
N PHE A 17 10.35 1.71 -6.58
CA PHE A 17 9.45 1.86 -5.45
C PHE A 17 8.30 0.86 -5.58
N VAL A 18 7.84 0.36 -4.42
CA VAL A 18 6.55 -0.31 -4.32
C VAL A 18 5.53 0.75 -3.95
N VAL A 19 4.47 0.89 -4.75
CA VAL A 19 3.38 1.84 -4.50
C VAL A 19 2.10 1.06 -4.23
N ASN A 20 1.36 1.47 -3.20
CA ASN A 20 0.04 0.96 -2.90
C ASN A 20 -0.96 2.12 -2.76
N VAL A 21 -2.24 1.78 -2.88
CA VAL A 21 -3.35 2.72 -2.70
C VAL A 21 -3.85 2.61 -1.26
N GLY A 22 -4.16 3.77 -0.65
CA GLY A 22 -4.82 3.87 0.65
C GLY A 22 -6.32 4.18 0.55
N ASP A 23 -7.01 4.14 1.68
CA ASP A 23 -8.48 4.23 1.73
C ASP A 23 -9.04 5.55 1.17
N MET A 24 -8.34 6.67 1.32
CA MET A 24 -8.81 7.96 0.78
C MET A 24 -8.96 7.92 -0.75
N ALA A 25 -8.04 7.24 -1.45
CA ALA A 25 -8.12 7.07 -2.91
C ALA A 25 -9.21 6.06 -3.33
N VAL A 26 -9.59 5.12 -2.45
CA VAL A 26 -10.77 4.26 -2.66
C VAL A 26 -12.04 5.09 -2.67
N ILE A 27 -12.20 5.99 -1.67
CA ILE A 27 -13.36 6.89 -1.57
C ILE A 27 -13.41 7.83 -2.79
N TRP A 28 -12.31 8.52 -3.08
CA TRP A 28 -12.24 9.48 -4.19
C TRP A 28 -12.52 8.85 -5.56
N SER A 29 -12.09 7.61 -5.77
CA SER A 29 -12.30 6.91 -7.04
C SER A 29 -13.65 6.21 -7.16
N HIS A 30 -14.58 6.41 -6.22
CA HIS A 30 -15.85 5.68 -6.16
C HIS A 30 -15.65 4.15 -6.21
N GLY A 31 -14.61 3.65 -5.54
CA GLY A 31 -14.29 2.22 -5.49
C GLY A 31 -13.64 1.64 -6.75
N GLN A 32 -13.24 2.45 -7.74
CA GLN A 32 -12.45 1.96 -8.89
C GLN A 32 -11.08 1.43 -8.44
N TYR A 33 -10.49 2.02 -7.40
CA TYR A 33 -9.29 1.50 -6.75
C TYR A 33 -9.62 0.75 -5.46
N THR A 34 -8.72 -0.17 -5.07
CA THR A 34 -8.84 -0.95 -3.84
C THR A 34 -7.58 -0.82 -3.01
N ALA A 35 -7.75 -0.61 -1.70
CA ALA A 35 -6.64 -0.59 -0.76
C ALA A 35 -6.15 -2.02 -0.48
N ALA A 36 -4.88 -2.27 -0.79
CA ALA A 36 -4.31 -3.60 -0.65
C ALA A 36 -3.99 -3.91 0.82
N VAL A 37 -4.58 -4.99 1.35
CA VAL A 37 -4.16 -5.56 2.64
C VAL A 37 -2.72 -6.06 2.52
N HIS A 38 -1.82 -5.51 3.33
CA HIS A 38 -0.40 -5.81 3.30
C HIS A 38 0.15 -6.03 4.71
N ARG A 39 1.24 -6.80 4.82
CA ARG A 39 1.96 -7.04 6.07
C ARG A 39 3.44 -7.18 5.79
N VAL A 40 4.28 -6.86 6.78
CA VAL A 40 5.70 -7.15 6.74
C VAL A 40 5.96 -8.38 7.61
N ILE A 41 6.62 -9.38 7.03
CA ILE A 41 7.12 -10.54 7.78
C ILE A 41 8.63 -10.50 7.70
N HIS A 42 9.29 -10.43 8.85
CA HIS A 42 10.74 -10.53 8.93
C HIS A 42 11.13 -11.99 9.15
N GLN A 43 11.78 -12.61 8.16
CA GLN A 43 12.18 -14.02 8.19
C GLN A 43 13.69 -14.23 7.94
N GLY A 44 14.46 -13.14 7.80
CA GLY A 44 15.89 -13.19 7.51
C GLY A 44 16.74 -13.03 8.78
N SER A 45 18.01 -13.41 8.71
CA SER A 45 19.01 -13.16 9.76
C SER A 45 19.59 -11.74 9.71
N ALA A 46 19.44 -11.04 8.57
CA ALA A 46 19.95 -9.70 8.36
C ALA A 46 18.85 -8.64 8.55
N VAL A 47 19.20 -7.51 9.14
CA VAL A 47 18.29 -6.36 9.31
C VAL A 47 17.77 -5.88 7.96
N ARG A 48 16.48 -5.54 7.91
CA ARG A 48 15.82 -4.94 6.74
C ARG A 48 15.29 -3.57 7.11
N TYR A 49 15.68 -2.55 6.34
CA TYR A 49 15.14 -1.20 6.44
C TYR A 49 14.05 -0.96 5.40
N ALA A 50 13.08 -0.10 5.74
CA ALA A 50 12.09 0.43 4.84
C ALA A 50 11.73 1.85 5.29
N VAL A 51 11.57 2.76 4.33
CA VAL A 51 11.20 4.15 4.59
C VAL A 51 9.93 4.45 3.81
N PRO A 52 8.74 4.28 4.42
CA PRO A 52 7.49 4.59 3.74
C PRO A 52 7.29 6.10 3.65
N PHE A 53 6.69 6.53 2.54
CA PHE A 53 6.19 7.88 2.35
C PHE A 53 4.69 7.81 2.10
N PHE A 54 3.92 8.66 2.79
CA PHE A 54 2.47 8.73 2.65
C PHE A 54 2.11 10.09 2.06
N TYR A 55 1.49 10.07 0.89
CA TYR A 55 0.93 11.25 0.24
C TYR A 55 -0.57 11.28 0.51
N GLU A 56 -1.00 12.18 1.37
CA GLU A 56 -2.38 12.26 1.85
C GLU A 56 -3.01 13.61 1.48
N PRO A 57 -4.35 13.67 1.37
CA PRO A 57 -5.07 14.93 1.32
C PRO A 57 -4.77 15.83 2.52
N ARG A 58 -5.07 17.12 2.37
CA ARG A 58 -5.07 18.04 3.51
C ARG A 58 -6.12 17.60 4.54
N PHE A 59 -5.89 17.95 5.80
CA PHE A 59 -6.82 17.66 6.89
C PHE A 59 -8.24 18.23 6.68
N ASP A 60 -8.37 19.31 5.91
CA ASP A 60 -9.62 19.99 5.58
C ASP A 60 -10.20 19.59 4.21
N ALA A 61 -9.54 18.68 3.49
CA ALA A 61 -10.00 18.26 2.16
C ALA A 61 -11.25 17.38 2.29
N ALA A 62 -12.32 17.77 1.59
CA ALA A 62 -13.45 16.88 1.37
C ALA A 62 -13.05 15.79 0.37
N VAL A 63 -13.07 14.53 0.81
CA VAL A 63 -12.79 13.36 -0.03
C VAL A 63 -14.12 12.69 -0.37
N ALA A 64 -14.52 12.78 -1.63
CA ALA A 64 -15.74 12.20 -2.18
C ALA A 64 -15.49 11.74 -3.63
N PRO A 65 -16.29 10.81 -4.18
CA PRO A 65 -16.34 10.52 -5.61
C PRO A 65 -16.40 11.76 -6.51
#